data_AF-A0A0R2TZA2-F1
#
_entry.id   AF-A0A0R2TZA2-F1
#
_cell.length_a   1.000
_cell.length_b   1.000
_cell.length_c   1.000
_cell.angle_alpha   90.00
_cell.angle_beta   90.00
_cell.angle_gamma   90.00
#
_symmetry.space_group_name_H-M   'P 1'
#
loop_
_entity.id
_entity.type
_entity.pdbx_description
1 polymer ?
#
loop_
_entity_poly.entity_id
_entity_poly.type
_entity_poly.pdbx_seq_one_letter_code
_entity_poly.pdbx_strand_id
1 'polypeptide(L)'
;MVTTVTSFGRSGLSDWLVQRVSAVVMTAYLIFIVGYLLLNSDVSYQQWAGLHSGLPMRMFSLLTMLSVAAHAWIGMWSVLTDYITVRTIGPKATAIRIFFQLGM
;
A
#
# COMPACT_ATOMS: atom_id res chain seq x y z
N MET A 1 4.86 -24.59 7.91
CA MET A 1 3.70 -23.69 7.67
C MET A 1 2.91 -24.25 6.50
N VAL A 2 1.58 -24.38 6.63
CA VAL A 2 0.72 -24.82 5.53
C VAL A 2 0.58 -23.65 4.55
N THR A 3 1.08 -23.81 3.33
CA THR A 3 0.87 -22.84 2.25
C THR A 3 -0.54 -23.04 1.71
N THR A 4 -1.40 -22.03 1.83
CA THR A 4 -2.70 -22.05 1.16
C THR A 4 -2.47 -21.97 -0.35
N VAL A 5 -3.24 -22.70 -1.15
CA VAL A 5 -3.06 -22.75 -2.62
C VAL A 5 -3.23 -21.37 -3.27
N THR A 6 -3.93 -20.46 -2.59
CA THR A 6 -4.11 -19.05 -2.98
C THR A 6 -2.94 -18.15 -2.60
N SER A 7 -1.97 -18.64 -1.82
CA SER A 7 -0.77 -17.91 -1.38
C SER A 7 0.37 -18.16 -2.36
N PHE A 8 0.30 -17.56 -3.56
CA PHE A 8 1.33 -17.71 -4.59
C PHE A 8 2.66 -17.12 -4.11
N GLY A 9 3.57 -17.95 -3.58
CA GLY A 9 4.91 -17.56 -3.14
C GLY A 9 5.00 -16.72 -1.85
N ARG A 10 3.87 -16.39 -1.20
CA ARG A 10 3.83 -15.57 0.02
C ARG A 10 4.10 -16.39 1.28
N SER A 11 4.82 -15.78 2.22
CA SER A 11 4.93 -16.26 3.59
C SER A 11 4.54 -15.14 4.55
N GLY A 12 3.96 -15.47 5.71
CA GLY A 12 3.57 -14.46 6.69
C GLY A 12 4.73 -13.54 7.12
N LEU A 13 5.96 -14.07 7.17
CA LEU A 13 7.16 -13.28 7.47
C LEU A 13 7.52 -12.30 6.33
N SER A 14 7.44 -12.75 5.07
CA SER A 14 7.69 -11.89 3.91
C SER A 14 6.64 -10.77 3.83
N ASP A 15 5.36 -11.10 3.97
CA ASP A 15 4.27 -10.13 3.97
C ASP A 15 4.43 -9.12 5.12
N TRP A 16 4.80 -9.61 6.31
CA TRP A 16 5.09 -8.78 7.46
C TRP A 16 6.20 -7.77 7.15
N LEU A 17 7.31 -8.21 6.56
CA LEU A 17 8.45 -7.35 6.24
C LEU A 17 8.08 -6.30 5.19
N VAL A 18 7.41 -6.71 4.11
CA VAL A 18 6.96 -5.79 3.04
C VAL A 18 6.04 -4.71 3.61
N GLN A 19 5.12 -5.06 4.51
CA GLN A 19 4.25 -4.11 5.19
C GLN A 19 5.03 -3.05 5.99
N ARG A 20 6.11 -3.42 6.70
CA ARG A 20 6.89 -2.47 7.50
C ARG A 20 7.74 -1.57 6.63
N VAL A 21 8.43 -2.13 5.63
CA VAL A 21 9.28 -1.35 4.72
C VAL A 21 8.44 -0.36 3.94
N SER A 22 7.31 -0.80 3.35
CA SER A 22 6.41 0.09 2.63
C SER A 22 5.83 1.21 3.53
N ALA A 23 5.46 0.88 4.77
CA ALA A 23 4.97 1.88 5.73
C ALA A 23 6.03 2.96 6.03
N VAL A 24 7.30 2.58 6.21
CA VAL A 24 8.39 3.53 6.45
C VAL A 24 8.60 4.45 5.24
N VAL A 25 8.62 3.90 4.02
CA VAL A 25 8.76 4.71 2.79
C VAL A 25 7.60 5.70 2.65
N MET A 26 6.36 5.24 2.82
CA MET A 26 5.16 6.08 2.77
C MET A 26 5.18 7.18 3.85
N THR A 27 5.57 6.84 5.08
CA THR A 27 5.65 7.79 6.20
C THR A 27 6.70 8.85 5.94
N ALA A 28 7.88 8.47 5.45
CA ALA A 28 8.92 9.42 5.07
C ALA A 28 8.43 10.38 3.98
N TYR A 29 7.71 9.87 2.97
CA TYR A 29 7.15 10.69 1.90
C TYR A 29 6.09 11.67 2.43
N LEU A 30 5.21 11.20 3.30
CA LEU A 30 4.20 12.02 3.95
C LEU A 30 4.83 13.15 4.76
N ILE A 31 5.82 12.83 5.62
CA ILE A 31 6.55 13.82 6.41
C ILE A 31 7.22 14.85 5.49
N PHE A 32 7.85 14.41 4.40
CA PHE A 32 8.49 15.31 3.46
C PHE A 32 7.50 16.25 2.77
N ILE A 33 6.41 15.74 2.20
CA ILE A 33 5.40 16.56 1.51
C ILE A 33 4.71 17.51 2.49
N VAL A 34 4.27 17.01 3.65
CA VAL A 34 3.62 17.85 4.66
C VAL A 34 4.59 18.91 5.18
N GLY A 35 5.83 18.55 5.49
CA GLY A 35 6.87 19.51 5.89
C GLY A 35 7.13 20.55 4.80
N TYR A 36 7.21 20.15 3.54
CA TYR A 36 7.37 21.07 2.41
C TYR A 36 6.21 22.07 2.33
N LEU A 37 4.97 21.61 2.44
CA LEU A 37 3.79 22.48 2.39
C LEU A 37 3.68 23.40 3.61
N LEU A 38 4.05 22.93 4.81
CA LEU A 38 4.03 23.76 6.01
C LEU A 38 5.11 24.84 6.03
N LEU A 39 6.26 24.58 5.40
CA LEU A 39 7.39 25.51 5.34
C LEU A 39 7.31 26.47 4.15
N ASN A 40 6.36 26.29 3.23
CA ASN A 40 6.17 27.14 2.04
C ASN A 40 4.70 27.57 1.95
N SER A 41 4.37 28.75 2.46
CA SER A 41 2.98 29.23 2.57
C SER A 41 2.29 29.54 1.22
N ASP A 42 3.06 29.94 0.20
CA ASP A 42 2.55 30.33 -1.12
C ASP A 42 3.21 29.51 -2.25
N VAL A 43 2.98 28.20 -2.25
CA VAL A 43 3.51 27.32 -3.29
C VAL A 43 2.91 27.68 -4.65
N SER A 44 3.72 28.33 -5.50
CA SER A 44 3.35 28.59 -6.90
C SER A 44 3.41 27.32 -7.76
N TYR A 45 2.73 27.34 -8.90
CA TYR A 45 2.82 26.26 -9.89
C TYR A 45 4.27 25.99 -10.32
N GLN A 46 5.06 27.04 -10.59
CA GLN A 46 6.46 26.91 -11.02
C GLN A 46 7.31 26.23 -9.95
N GLN A 47 7.10 26.58 -8.67
CA GLN A 47 7.79 25.97 -7.55
C GLN A 47 7.43 24.49 -7.40
N TRP A 48 6.14 24.15 -7.47
CA TRP A 48 5.66 22.76 -7.40
C TRP A 48 6.17 21.91 -8.56
N ALA A 49 6.06 22.42 -9.78
CA ALA A 49 6.58 21.78 -10.97
C ALA A 49 8.11 21.60 -10.88
N GLY A 50 8.83 22.59 -10.35
CA GLY A 50 10.27 22.53 -10.10
C GLY A 50 10.63 21.37 -9.18
N LEU A 51 10.00 21.27 -8.00
CA LEU A 51 10.20 20.18 -7.05
C LEU A 51 10.02 18.81 -7.71
N HIS A 52 8.90 18.61 -8.42
CA HIS A 52 8.55 17.34 -9.04
C HIS A 52 9.27 17.05 -10.39
N SER A 53 9.98 18.03 -10.95
CA SER A 53 10.82 17.82 -12.13
C SER A 53 12.14 17.13 -11.82
N GLY A 54 12.64 17.28 -10.58
CA GLY A 54 13.91 16.71 -10.14
C GLY A 54 13.88 15.19 -10.04
N LEU A 55 14.96 14.54 -10.49
CA LEU A 55 15.12 13.08 -10.41
C LEU A 55 14.91 12.52 -8.99
N PRO A 56 15.43 13.12 -7.90
CA PRO A 56 15.22 12.60 -6.56
C PRO A 56 13.74 12.53 -6.17
N MET A 57 12.97 13.59 -6.47
CA MET A 57 11.54 13.65 -6.14
C MET A 57 10.71 12.67 -6.96
N ARG A 58 11.07 12.49 -8.24
CA ARG A 58 10.43 11.49 -9.11
C ARG A 58 10.68 10.07 -8.62
N MET A 59 11.92 9.74 -8.27
CA MET A 59 12.26 8.43 -7.71
C MET A 59 11.56 8.21 -6.37
N PHE A 60 11.51 9.22 -5.50
CA PHE A 60 10.82 9.11 -4.23
C PHE A 60 9.32 8.89 -4.41
N SER A 61 8.68 9.63 -5.31
CA SER A 61 7.25 9.46 -5.63
C SER A 61 6.96 8.09 -6.23
N LEU A 62 7.82 7.59 -7.14
CA LEU A 62 7.69 6.26 -7.71
C LEU A 62 7.81 5.17 -6.64
N LEU A 63 8.82 5.25 -5.76
CA LEU A 63 8.98 4.32 -4.63
C LEU A 63 7.79 4.35 -3.68
N THR A 64 7.22 5.52 -3.41
CA THR A 64 5.99 5.66 -2.62
C THR A 64 4.79 5.02 -3.32
N MET A 65 4.62 5.21 -4.62
CA MET A 65 3.52 4.56 -5.37
C MET A 65 3.63 3.04 -5.33
N LEU A 66 4.82 2.48 -5.53
CA LEU A 66 5.06 1.04 -5.41
C LEU A 66 4.82 0.55 -3.97
N SER A 67 5.22 1.34 -2.97
CA SER A 67 4.98 1.04 -1.56
C SER A 67 3.49 1.03 -1.23
N VAL A 68 2.72 2.01 -1.72
CA VAL A 68 1.26 2.05 -1.56
C VAL A 68 0.61 0.83 -2.20
N ALA A 69 1.01 0.47 -3.43
CA ALA A 69 0.47 -0.70 -4.11
C ALA A 69 0.72 -1.99 -3.29
N ALA A 70 1.96 -2.21 -2.83
CA ALA A 70 2.30 -3.38 -2.02
C ALA A 70 1.61 -3.39 -0.64
N HIS A 71 1.57 -2.23 0.03
CA HIS A 71 0.97 -2.06 1.36
C HIS A 71 -0.54 -2.28 1.31
N ALA A 72 -1.21 -1.65 0.35
CA ALA A 72 -2.65 -1.78 0.15
C ALA A 72 -3.01 -3.21 -0.27
N TRP A 73 -2.25 -3.83 -1.17
CA TRP A 73 -2.48 -5.20 -1.59
C TRP A 73 -2.48 -6.19 -0.42
N ILE A 74 -1.38 -6.21 0.36
CA ILE A 74 -1.25 -7.14 1.47
C ILE A 74 -2.28 -6.81 2.55
N GLY A 75 -2.52 -5.53 2.82
CA GLY A 75 -3.46 -5.08 3.85
C GLY A 75 -4.90 -5.46 3.51
N MET A 76 -5.32 -5.20 2.27
CA MET A 76 -6.65 -5.59 1.79
C MET A 76 -6.80 -7.11 1.78
N TRP A 77 -5.77 -7.86 1.39
CA TRP A 77 -5.78 -9.32 1.50
C TRP A 77 -6.06 -9.78 2.93
N SER A 78 -5.33 -9.25 3.92
CA SER A 78 -5.54 -9.58 5.33
C SER A 78 -6.95 -9.23 5.81
N VAL A 79 -7.44 -8.03 5.50
CA VAL A 79 -8.81 -7.61 5.85
C VAL A 79 -9.86 -8.55 5.24
N LEU A 80 -9.72 -8.89 3.96
CA LEU A 80 -10.66 -9.78 3.28
C LEU A 80 -10.64 -11.19 3.88
N THR A 81 -9.47 -11.73 4.20
CA THR A 81 -9.38 -13.08 4.79
C THR A 81 -9.89 -13.14 6.23
N ASP A 82 -9.72 -12.07 6.99
CA ASP A 82 -10.10 -12.03 8.40
C ASP A 82 -11.60 -11.75 8.58
N TYR A 83 -12.17 -10.87 7.74
CA TYR A 83 -13.53 -10.37 7.93
C TYR A 83 -14.54 -10.90 6.92
N ILE A 84 -14.14 -11.42 5.75
CA ILE A 84 -15.07 -12.08 4.80
C ILE A 84 -15.05 -13.59 5.04
N THR A 85 -15.78 -13.99 6.09
CA THR A 85 -15.90 -15.39 6.53
C THR A 85 -17.36 -15.81 6.60
N VAL A 86 -17.62 -17.12 6.62
CA VAL A 86 -18.99 -17.64 6.76
C VAL A 86 -19.63 -17.18 8.08
N ARG A 87 -18.82 -16.99 9.13
CA ARG A 87 -19.30 -16.48 10.42
C ARG A 87 -19.85 -15.06 10.32
N THR A 88 -19.22 -14.19 9.52
CA THR A 88 -19.56 -12.76 9.44
C THR A 88 -20.51 -12.43 8.30
N ILE A 89 -20.40 -13.11 7.16
CA ILE A 89 -21.13 -12.80 5.91
C ILE A 89 -22.03 -13.97 5.45
N GLY A 90 -22.00 -15.10 6.16
CA GLY A 90 -22.82 -16.26 5.83
C GLY A 90 -22.32 -17.05 4.59
N PRO A 91 -23.18 -17.85 3.95
CA PRO A 91 -22.77 -18.76 2.87
C PRO A 91 -22.12 -18.08 1.66
N LYS A 92 -22.39 -16.79 1.43
CA LYS A 92 -21.86 -16.01 0.31
C LYS A 92 -20.38 -15.60 0.48
N ALA A 93 -19.85 -15.70 1.70
CA ALA A 93 -18.53 -15.19 2.05
C ALA A 93 -17.42 -15.72 1.14
N THR A 94 -17.41 -17.03 0.87
CA THR A 94 -16.36 -17.66 0.05
C THR A 94 -16.35 -17.10 -1.38
N ALA A 95 -17.53 -16.94 -2.00
CA ALA A 95 -17.63 -16.40 -3.36
C ALA A 95 -17.17 -14.94 -3.42
N ILE A 96 -17.61 -14.13 -2.45
CA ILE A 96 -17.20 -12.71 -2.35
C ILE A 96 -15.69 -12.60 -2.16
N ARG A 97 -15.11 -13.39 -1.25
CA ARG A 97 -13.67 -13.37 -0.97
C ARG A 97 -12.86 -13.76 -2.20
N ILE A 98 -13.25 -14.82 -2.91
CA ILE A 98 -12.57 -15.25 -4.15
C ILE A 98 -12.65 -14.17 -5.23
N PHE A 99 -13.82 -13.54 -5.42
CA PHE A 99 -13.97 -12.46 -6.39
C PHE A 99 -12.96 -11.32 -6.16
N PHE A 100 -12.84 -10.85 -4.92
CA PHE A 100 -11.87 -9.80 -4.59
C PHE A 100 -10.42 -10.27 -4.64
N GLN A 101 -10.15 -11.52 -4.24
CA GLN A 101 -8.79 -12.10 -4.30
C GLN A 101 -8.31 -12.42 -5.72
N LEU A 102 -9.20 -12.49 -6.71
CA LEU A 102 -8.82 -12.65 -8.11
C LEU A 102 -8.51 -11.32 -8.80
N GLY A 103 -9.11 -10.22 -8.33
CA GLY A 103 -8.86 -8.87 -8.84
C GLY A 103 -7.71 -8.15 -8.14
N MET A 104 -7.26 -8.71 -7.02
CA MET A 104 -5.93 -8.50 -6.51
C MET A 104 -5.07 -9.55 -7.21
#